data_AF-Q7XZE2-F1
#
_entry.id   AF-Q7XZE2-F1
#
_cell.length_a   1.000
_cell.length_b   1.000
_cell.length_c   1.000
_cell.angle_alpha   90.00
_cell.angle_beta   90.00
_cell.angle_gamma   90.00
#
_symmetry.space_group_name_H-M   'P 1'
#
loop_
_entity.id
_entity.type
_entity.pdbx_description
1 polymer ?
#
loop_
_entity_poly.entity_id
_entity_poly.type
_entity_poly.pdbx_seq_one_letter_code
_entity_poly.pdbx_strand_id
1 'polypeptide(L)'
;MALPVAPMALPAADDDNGGQFTTHHVVGTHVRGKALSVVYTNDPVSVEISIQTMEQFLAEDKYRVVGFDLEYTIGRVGHDQKVAVAQLCVRHDILVYHYHLATRPCERFFRFINSSDYSFATVDTTNDLKALKVSDLKCPNLVNIQHQNKVWGSDKNKLNSLVDLASTIIDPYYAKMKEESNKDKNAWHSVWHERLDEQHVKRPWTRT
;
A
#
# COMPACT_ATOMS: atom_id res chain seq x y z
N MET A 1 12.46 -26.73 -3.53
CA MET A 1 10.99 -26.52 -3.49
C MET A 1 10.72 -25.50 -2.41
N ALA A 2 10.35 -24.27 -2.76
CA ALA A 2 9.89 -23.30 -1.79
C ALA A 2 8.38 -23.52 -1.63
N LEU A 3 7.93 -23.73 -0.40
CA LEU A 3 6.51 -23.84 -0.08
C LEU A 3 5.83 -22.48 -0.35
N PRO A 4 4.59 -22.46 -0.88
CA PRO A 4 3.83 -21.23 -0.96
C PRO A 4 3.63 -20.70 0.46
N VAL A 5 4.04 -19.46 0.70
CA VAL A 5 3.73 -18.75 1.94
C VAL A 5 2.22 -18.53 1.92
N ALA A 6 1.50 -19.27 2.76
CA ALA A 6 0.06 -19.09 2.94
C ALA A 6 -0.22 -17.61 3.26
N PRO A 7 -1.37 -17.04 2.85
CA PRO A 7 -1.77 -15.74 3.36
C PRO A 7 -1.78 -15.85 4.88
N MET A 8 -0.88 -15.12 5.54
CA MET A 8 -0.83 -15.11 7.00
C MET A 8 -2.16 -14.52 7.47
N ALA A 9 -3.01 -15.39 7.99
CA ALA A 9 -4.10 -14.96 8.84
C ALA A 9 -3.47 -14.14 9.96
N LEU A 10 -3.67 -12.83 9.93
CA LEU A 10 -3.46 -11.99 11.10
C LEU A 10 -4.16 -12.70 12.26
N PRO A 11 -3.50 -12.88 13.42
CA PRO A 11 -4.15 -13.46 14.57
C PRO A 11 -5.47 -12.72 14.78
N ALA A 12 -6.56 -13.47 14.92
CA ALA A 12 -7.82 -12.89 15.33
C ALA A 12 -7.54 -12.19 16.66
N ALA A 13 -7.47 -10.86 16.62
CA ALA A 13 -7.54 -10.07 17.81
C ALA A 13 -8.96 -10.25 18.32
N ASP A 14 -9.14 -11.24 19.19
CA ASP A 14 -10.21 -11.24 20.17
C ASP A 14 -9.94 -10.04 21.09
N ASP A 15 -10.31 -8.86 20.63
CA ASP A 15 -10.73 -7.75 21.47
C ASP A 15 -11.49 -6.73 20.62
N ASP A 16 -12.81 -6.77 20.82
CA ASP A 16 -13.84 -5.89 20.28
C ASP A 16 -13.73 -4.49 20.92
N ASN A 17 -12.62 -3.80 20.67
CA ASN A 17 -12.49 -2.40 20.99
C ASN A 17 -11.70 -1.74 19.87
N GLY A 18 -12.28 -0.76 19.18
CA GLY A 18 -11.63 0.04 18.15
C GLY A 18 -10.48 0.91 18.70
N GLY A 19 -9.43 0.25 19.19
CA GLY A 19 -8.23 0.80 19.76
C GLY A 19 -7.10 0.92 18.74
N GLN A 20 -6.02 1.57 19.19
CA GLN A 20 -4.79 1.65 18.43
C GLN A 20 -4.09 0.30 18.41
N PHE A 21 -3.54 -0.07 17.26
CA PHE A 21 -2.68 -1.23 17.09
C PHE A 21 -1.45 -0.86 16.28
N THR A 22 -0.35 -1.52 16.60
CA THR A 22 0.88 -1.53 15.82
C THR A 22 1.49 -2.91 15.93
N THR A 23 1.81 -3.51 14.78
CA THR A 23 2.54 -4.79 14.73
C THR A 23 3.71 -4.67 13.77
N HIS A 24 4.83 -5.28 14.17
CA HIS A 24 6.08 -5.29 13.40
C HIS A 24 6.33 -6.69 12.89
N HIS A 25 6.66 -6.80 11.61
CA HIS A 25 6.94 -8.06 10.94
C HIS A 25 8.24 -7.97 10.16
N VAL A 26 8.94 -9.09 10.10
CA VAL A 26 10.09 -9.26 9.21
C VAL A 26 9.69 -10.27 8.14
N VAL A 27 9.55 -9.81 6.91
CA VAL A 27 9.06 -10.62 5.79
C VAL A 27 10.22 -10.97 4.87
N GLY A 28 10.53 -12.26 4.73
CA GLY A 28 11.57 -12.71 3.81
C GLY A 28 11.22 -12.38 2.35
N THR A 29 12.21 -11.97 1.58
CA THR A 29 12.08 -11.84 0.12
C THR A 29 12.54 -13.13 -0.58
N HIS A 30 12.29 -13.26 -1.88
CA HIS A 30 12.82 -14.38 -2.65
C HIS A 30 14.35 -14.34 -2.79
N VAL A 31 14.97 -13.17 -2.54
CA VAL A 31 16.42 -13.00 -2.49
C VAL A 31 16.93 -13.39 -1.12
N ARG A 32 17.82 -14.39 -1.08
CA ARG A 32 18.40 -14.91 0.16
C ARG A 32 19.07 -13.80 0.97
N GLY A 33 18.78 -13.76 2.27
CA GLY A 33 19.38 -12.81 3.20
C GLY A 33 18.82 -11.40 3.10
N LYS A 34 17.78 -11.16 2.28
CA LYS A 34 17.04 -9.90 2.25
C LYS A 34 15.66 -10.10 2.85
N ALA A 35 15.32 -9.25 3.80
CA ALA A 35 14.02 -9.20 4.43
C ALA A 35 13.51 -7.76 4.45
N LEU A 36 12.19 -7.64 4.47
CA LEU A 36 11.46 -6.40 4.60
C LEU A 36 11.05 -6.19 6.06
N SER A 37 11.21 -4.98 6.56
CA SER A 37 10.69 -4.53 7.84
C SER A 37 9.32 -3.91 7.60
N VAL A 38 8.26 -4.54 8.11
CA VAL A 38 6.88 -4.12 7.84
C VAL A 38 6.18 -3.71 9.12
N VAL A 39 5.64 -2.50 9.13
CA VAL A 39 4.82 -1.95 10.21
C VAL A 39 3.36 -1.90 9.76
N TYR A 40 2.49 -2.68 10.41
CA TYR A 40 1.04 -2.58 10.24
C TYR A 40 0.47 -1.79 11.41
N THR A 41 -0.23 -0.70 11.14
CA THR A 41 -0.71 0.18 12.21
C THR A 41 -1.91 1.01 11.81
N ASN A 42 -2.78 1.34 12.78
CA ASN A 42 -3.71 2.47 12.69
C ASN A 42 -3.33 3.61 13.65
N ASP A 43 -2.23 3.47 14.40
CA ASP A 43 -1.76 4.43 15.38
C ASP A 43 -0.96 5.57 14.71
N PRO A 44 -1.44 6.83 14.79
CA PRO A 44 -0.75 7.97 14.19
C PRO A 44 0.67 8.22 14.71
N VAL A 45 0.98 7.81 15.95
CA VAL A 45 2.34 7.95 16.50
C VAL A 45 3.30 6.98 15.80
N SER A 46 2.88 5.73 15.63
CA SER A 46 3.63 4.71 14.91
C SER A 46 3.81 5.05 13.41
N VAL A 47 2.78 5.64 12.79
CA VAL A 47 2.88 6.21 11.43
C VAL A 47 3.94 7.31 11.35
N GLU A 48 3.91 8.25 12.30
CA GLU A 48 4.86 9.35 12.36
C GLU A 48 6.32 8.89 12.53
N ILE A 49 6.55 7.87 13.37
CA ILE A 49 7.86 7.25 13.56
C ILE A 49 8.33 6.56 12.26
N SER A 50 7.44 5.81 11.61
CA SER A 50 7.75 5.11 10.36
C SER A 50 8.13 6.08 9.25
N ILE A 51 7.36 7.16 9.09
CA ILE A 51 7.65 8.23 8.12
C ILE A 51 8.97 8.92 8.45
N GLN A 52 9.26 9.20 9.72
CA GLN A 52 10.53 9.83 10.11
C GLN A 52 11.74 9.00 9.67
N THR A 53 11.68 7.68 9.86
CA THR A 53 12.72 6.75 9.40
C THR A 53 12.83 6.75 7.88
N MET A 54 11.69 6.73 7.17
CA MET A 54 11.67 6.83 5.70
C MET A 54 12.30 8.14 5.21
N GLU A 55 12.01 9.27 5.85
CA GLU A 55 12.59 10.58 5.51
C GLU A 55 14.11 10.62 5.69
N GLN A 56 14.66 9.91 6.69
CA GLN A 56 16.11 9.75 6.84
C GLN A 56 16.72 9.01 5.65
N PHE A 57 16.09 7.92 5.19
CA PHE A 57 16.56 7.20 4.01
C PHE A 57 16.43 8.03 2.73
N LEU A 58 15.37 8.82 2.61
CA LEU A 58 15.13 9.71 1.47
C LEU A 58 16.12 10.89 1.46
N ALA A 59 16.57 11.37 2.61
CA ALA A 59 17.57 12.45 2.67
C ALA A 59 18.90 12.06 2.00
N GLU A 60 19.26 10.78 2.06
CA GLU A 60 20.44 10.21 1.40
C GLU A 60 20.18 9.78 -0.05
N ASP A 61 18.92 9.61 -0.44
CA ASP A 61 18.54 9.16 -1.77
C ASP A 61 18.47 10.34 -2.74
N LYS A 62 19.23 10.27 -3.84
CA LYS A 62 19.24 11.32 -4.87
C LYS A 62 17.86 11.52 -5.52
N TYR A 63 17.09 10.45 -5.69
CA TYR A 63 15.83 10.45 -6.42
C TYR A 63 14.61 10.58 -5.49
N ARG A 64 14.79 10.27 -4.21
CA ARG A 64 13.75 10.45 -3.16
C ARG A 64 12.41 9.82 -3.54
N VAL A 65 12.48 8.57 -4.01
CA VAL A 65 11.32 7.82 -4.48
C VAL A 65 10.71 7.02 -3.33
N VAL A 66 9.40 7.11 -3.20
CA VAL A 66 8.58 6.34 -2.27
C VAL A 66 7.71 5.40 -3.10
N GLY A 67 7.78 4.09 -2.87
CA GLY A 67 6.79 3.16 -3.38
C GLY A 67 5.46 3.42 -2.68
N PHE A 68 4.38 3.56 -3.45
CA PHE A 68 3.09 3.97 -2.92
C PHE A 68 1.97 3.15 -3.54
N ASP A 69 1.09 2.62 -2.69
CA ASP A 69 -0.08 1.87 -3.10
C ASP A 69 -1.24 2.12 -2.14
N LEU A 70 -2.47 2.09 -2.66
CA LEU A 70 -3.67 2.35 -1.88
C LEU A 70 -4.68 1.22 -2.05
N GLU A 71 -5.26 0.82 -0.93
CA GLU A 71 -6.44 -0.03 -0.92
C GLU A 71 -7.65 0.81 -0.52
N TYR A 72 -8.81 0.45 -1.05
CA TYR A 72 -10.01 1.25 -0.92
C TYR A 72 -11.14 0.51 -0.20
N THR A 73 -12.04 1.29 0.39
CA THR A 73 -13.30 0.77 0.95
C THR A 73 -14.21 0.27 -0.17
N ILE A 74 -15.19 -0.57 0.16
CA ILE A 74 -16.25 -0.85 -0.81
C ILE A 74 -17.06 0.43 -1.02
N GLY A 75 -17.30 0.74 -2.28
CA GLY A 75 -17.93 1.96 -2.72
C GLY A 75 -17.82 2.11 -4.23
N ARG A 76 -18.60 3.01 -4.79
CA ARG A 76 -18.49 3.46 -6.17
C ARG A 76 -17.27 4.37 -6.30
N VAL A 77 -16.37 3.97 -7.18
CA VAL A 77 -15.16 4.69 -7.54
C VAL A 77 -15.48 6.17 -7.85
N GLY A 78 -14.84 7.09 -7.14
CA GLY A 78 -14.98 8.54 -7.35
C GLY A 78 -16.23 9.19 -6.74
N HIS A 79 -17.07 8.43 -6.03
CA HIS A 79 -18.25 8.95 -5.33
C HIS A 79 -18.14 8.79 -3.81
N ASP A 80 -18.09 7.54 -3.35
CA ASP A 80 -18.10 7.17 -1.93
C ASP A 80 -17.00 6.17 -1.56
N GLN A 81 -16.24 5.65 -2.54
CA GLN A 81 -15.03 4.88 -2.29
C GLN A 81 -13.89 5.76 -1.75
N LYS A 82 -13.36 5.40 -0.58
CA LYS A 82 -12.30 6.12 0.15
C LYS A 82 -11.05 5.26 0.32
N VAL A 83 -9.94 5.90 0.67
CA VAL A 83 -8.71 5.22 1.08
C VAL A 83 -8.98 4.47 2.39
N ALA A 84 -8.75 3.17 2.36
CA ALA A 84 -8.84 2.28 3.50
C ALA A 84 -7.47 2.05 4.13
N VAL A 85 -6.49 1.69 3.29
CA VAL A 85 -5.09 1.43 3.67
C VAL A 85 -4.19 2.22 2.72
N ALA A 86 -3.16 2.85 3.28
CA ALA A 86 -2.07 3.43 2.53
C ALA A 86 -0.80 2.62 2.79
N GLN A 87 -0.17 2.13 1.72
CA GLN A 87 1.07 1.41 1.77
C GLN A 87 2.20 2.30 1.27
N LEU A 88 3.25 2.44 2.07
CA LEU A 88 4.44 3.24 1.78
C LEU A 88 5.66 2.35 1.89
N CYS A 89 6.56 2.42 0.91
CA CYS A 89 7.79 1.65 0.90
C CYS A 89 8.98 2.54 0.55
N VAL A 90 10.01 2.52 1.39
CA VAL A 90 11.32 3.12 1.11
C VAL A 90 12.39 2.10 1.45
N ARG A 91 13.20 1.72 0.46
CA ARG A 91 14.21 0.65 0.57
C ARG A 91 13.58 -0.68 1.02
N HIS A 92 13.81 -1.09 2.28
CA HIS A 92 13.28 -2.33 2.85
C HIS A 92 12.26 -2.07 3.97
N ASP A 93 11.90 -0.81 4.22
CA ASP A 93 10.95 -0.42 5.26
C ASP A 93 9.60 -0.12 4.63
N ILE A 94 8.57 -0.81 5.12
CA ILE A 94 7.20 -0.72 4.65
C ILE A 94 6.30 -0.31 5.80
N LEU A 95 5.50 0.71 5.56
CA LEU A 95 4.39 1.10 6.41
C LEU A 95 3.09 0.70 5.71
N VAL A 96 2.30 -0.12 6.37
CA VAL A 96 0.91 -0.44 6.02
C VAL A 96 0.02 0.30 7.01
N TYR A 97 -0.34 1.53 6.63
CA TYR A 97 -1.19 2.39 7.45
C TYR A 97 -2.65 2.10 7.18
N HIS A 98 -3.34 1.52 8.16
CA HIS A 98 -4.80 1.36 8.16
C HIS A 98 -5.48 2.71 8.41
N TYR A 99 -5.36 3.60 7.43
CA TYR A 99 -5.81 4.99 7.45
C TYR A 99 -7.25 5.13 7.95
N HIS A 100 -8.13 4.27 7.46
CA HIS A 100 -9.55 4.34 7.82
C HIS A 100 -9.84 3.97 9.29
N LEU A 101 -8.99 3.14 9.89
CA LEU A 101 -9.12 2.71 11.28
C LEU A 101 -8.39 3.62 12.26
N ALA A 102 -7.74 4.67 11.77
CA ALA A 102 -7.02 5.60 12.60
C ALA A 102 -7.98 6.34 13.53
N THR A 103 -7.63 6.40 14.82
CA THR A 103 -8.46 7.06 15.83
C THR A 103 -8.42 8.59 15.72
N ARG A 104 -7.38 9.14 15.07
CA ARG A 104 -7.22 10.56 14.79
C ARG A 104 -6.39 10.77 13.51
N PRO A 105 -6.47 11.94 12.86
CA PRO A 105 -5.60 12.29 11.75
C PRO A 105 -4.10 12.25 12.13
N CYS A 106 -3.24 11.82 11.20
CA CYS A 106 -1.78 11.88 11.33
C CYS A 106 -1.23 13.03 10.47
N GLU A 107 -0.96 14.20 11.08
CA GLU A 107 -0.50 15.39 10.34
C GLU A 107 0.79 15.13 9.53
N ARG A 108 1.75 14.38 10.09
CA ARG A 108 2.98 14.03 9.37
C ARG A 108 2.69 13.22 8.11
N PHE A 109 1.74 12.29 8.13
CA PHE A 109 1.31 11.58 6.93
C PHE A 109 0.77 12.53 5.86
N PHE A 110 -0.15 13.44 6.21
CA PHE A 110 -0.69 14.41 5.26
C PHE A 110 0.41 15.29 4.64
N ARG A 111 1.34 15.78 5.47
CA ARG A 111 2.47 16.60 4.99
C ARG A 111 3.40 15.81 4.09
N PHE A 112 3.67 14.55 4.44
CA PHE A 112 4.57 13.67 3.70
C PHE A 112 4.04 13.40 2.29
N ILE A 113 2.80 12.92 2.14
CA ILE A 113 2.22 12.61 0.83
C ILE A 113 1.96 13.84 -0.04
N ASN A 114 1.78 15.01 0.58
CA ASN A 114 1.57 16.27 -0.12
C ASN A 114 2.89 17.02 -0.45
N SER A 115 4.03 16.48 -0.02
CA SER A 115 5.33 17.12 -0.21
C SER A 115 5.75 17.14 -1.69
N SER A 116 6.30 18.26 -2.13
CA SER A 116 6.93 18.37 -3.45
C SER A 116 8.32 17.72 -3.52
N ASP A 117 8.90 17.37 -2.38
CA ASP A 117 10.29 16.87 -2.28
C ASP A 117 10.42 15.38 -2.61
N TYR A 118 9.31 14.66 -2.67
CA TYR A 118 9.25 13.21 -2.87
C TYR A 118 8.46 12.87 -4.13
N SER A 119 8.85 11.78 -4.79
CA SER A 119 8.09 11.18 -5.88
C SER A 119 7.43 9.90 -5.40
N PHE A 120 6.13 9.76 -5.58
CA PHE A 120 5.36 8.59 -5.14
C PHE A 120 5.10 7.67 -6.33
N ALA A 121 5.89 6.61 -6.43
CA ALA A 121 5.82 5.66 -7.54
C ALA A 121 4.73 4.62 -7.30
N THR A 122 3.83 4.47 -8.27
CA THR A 122 2.73 3.51 -8.23
C THR A 122 2.42 2.96 -9.64
N VAL A 123 1.51 2.00 -9.74
CA VAL A 123 1.04 1.37 -10.98
C VAL A 123 -0.47 1.55 -11.06
N ASP A 124 -0.97 1.97 -12.23
CA ASP A 124 -2.40 2.20 -12.47
C ASP A 124 -3.08 3.19 -11.51
N THR A 125 -2.66 4.46 -11.59
CA THR A 125 -3.13 5.58 -10.75
C THR A 125 -4.62 5.94 -10.86
N THR A 126 -5.36 5.31 -11.77
CA THR A 126 -6.69 5.82 -12.20
C THR A 126 -7.69 5.87 -11.05
N ASN A 127 -7.69 4.82 -10.22
CA ASN A 127 -8.58 4.73 -9.07
C ASN A 127 -7.98 5.43 -7.85
N ASP A 128 -6.65 5.42 -7.70
CA ASP A 128 -5.95 6.12 -6.61
C ASP A 128 -6.30 7.60 -6.56
N LEU A 129 -6.20 8.27 -7.71
CA LEU A 129 -6.50 9.70 -7.81
C LEU A 129 -7.95 10.01 -7.41
N LYS A 130 -8.89 9.11 -7.71
CA LYS A 130 -10.29 9.26 -7.33
C LYS A 130 -10.48 9.02 -5.83
N ALA A 131 -9.91 7.97 -5.28
CA ALA A 131 -10.02 7.63 -3.86
C ALA A 131 -9.34 8.68 -2.96
N LEU A 132 -8.16 9.18 -3.36
CA LEU A 132 -7.48 10.29 -2.69
C LEU A 132 -8.39 11.52 -2.63
N LYS A 133 -8.98 11.91 -3.77
CA LYS A 133 -9.90 13.05 -3.83
C LYS A 133 -11.12 12.87 -2.92
N VAL A 134 -11.76 11.70 -2.93
CA VAL A 134 -12.93 11.41 -2.07
C VAL A 134 -12.56 11.38 -0.58
N SER A 135 -11.29 11.10 -0.28
CA SER A 135 -10.75 11.06 1.09
C SER A 135 -10.16 12.39 1.56
N ASP A 136 -10.33 13.47 0.79
CA ASP A 136 -9.74 14.79 1.02
C ASP A 136 -8.19 14.75 1.16
N LEU A 137 -7.55 13.77 0.52
CA LEU A 137 -6.10 13.60 0.44
C LEU A 137 -5.56 14.15 -0.88
N LYS A 138 -4.32 14.63 -0.84
CA LYS A 138 -3.58 15.08 -2.03
C LYS A 138 -2.21 14.39 -2.08
N CYS A 139 -1.88 13.87 -3.26
CA CYS A 139 -0.56 13.33 -3.57
C CYS A 139 -0.15 13.90 -4.94
N PRO A 140 0.30 15.16 -5.01
CA PRO A 140 0.51 15.86 -6.27
C PRO A 140 1.63 15.24 -7.13
N ASN A 141 2.61 14.59 -6.48
CA ASN A 141 3.75 13.94 -7.13
C ASN A 141 3.54 12.42 -7.28
N LEU A 142 2.30 11.99 -7.57
CA LEU A 142 1.98 10.60 -7.87
C LEU A 142 2.43 10.25 -9.29
N VAL A 143 3.34 9.29 -9.42
CA VAL A 143 3.98 8.89 -10.67
C VAL A 143 3.54 7.48 -11.05
N ASN A 144 2.79 7.37 -12.15
CA ASN A 144 2.50 6.06 -12.75
C ASN A 144 3.72 5.55 -13.53
N ILE A 145 4.41 4.56 -12.97
CA ILE A 145 5.64 4.03 -13.57
C ILE A 145 5.40 3.25 -14.87
N GLN A 146 4.15 2.88 -15.19
CA GLN A 146 3.80 2.20 -16.44
C GLN A 146 4.01 3.09 -17.68
N HIS A 147 4.00 4.42 -17.51
CA HIS A 147 4.28 5.35 -18.61
C HIS A 147 5.77 5.53 -18.86
N GLN A 148 6.60 5.29 -17.85
CA GLN A 148 8.06 5.43 -17.93
C GLN A 148 8.73 4.11 -18.34
N ASN A 149 8.09 2.98 -18.03
CA ASN A 149 8.66 1.66 -18.24
C ASN A 149 7.78 0.85 -19.19
N LYS A 150 8.37 0.37 -20.29
CA LYS A 150 7.70 -0.51 -21.25
C LYS A 150 8.49 -1.79 -21.44
N VAL A 151 7.81 -2.92 -21.25
CA VAL A 151 8.39 -4.24 -21.49
C VAL A 151 8.62 -4.43 -22.99
N TRP A 152 9.83 -4.83 -23.38
CA TRP A 152 10.15 -5.08 -24.77
C TRP A 152 9.28 -6.21 -25.33
N GLY A 153 8.67 -5.99 -26.50
CA GLY A 153 7.79 -6.96 -27.14
C GLY A 153 6.36 -7.00 -26.60
N SER A 154 6.01 -6.20 -25.58
CA SER A 154 4.61 -6.04 -25.15
C SER A 154 3.80 -5.25 -26.17
N ASP A 155 2.47 -5.46 -26.17
CA ASP A 155 1.55 -4.66 -26.98
C ASP A 155 1.80 -3.17 -26.73
N LYS A 156 1.97 -2.41 -27.83
CA LYS A 156 2.28 -0.99 -27.73
C LYS A 156 1.14 -0.18 -27.13
N ASN A 157 -0.09 -0.67 -27.19
CA ASN A 157 -1.31 0.01 -26.77
C ASN A 157 -1.78 -0.41 -25.37
N LYS A 158 -1.09 -1.36 -24.72
CA LYS A 158 -1.46 -1.86 -23.40
C LYS A 158 -0.39 -1.50 -22.37
N LEU A 159 -0.83 -1.00 -21.21
CA LEU A 159 0.06 -0.80 -20.07
C LEU A 159 0.41 -2.15 -19.45
N ASN A 160 1.69 -2.31 -19.09
CA ASN A 160 2.20 -3.50 -18.41
C ASN A 160 1.79 -3.46 -16.94
N SER A 161 1.32 -4.58 -16.39
CA SER A 161 0.96 -4.65 -14.96
C SER A 161 2.21 -4.61 -14.07
N LEU A 162 2.02 -4.38 -12.76
CA LEU A 162 3.14 -4.40 -11.79
C LEU A 162 3.96 -5.68 -11.89
N VAL A 163 3.29 -6.83 -12.05
CA VAL A 163 3.95 -8.13 -12.21
C VAL A 163 4.78 -8.20 -13.48
N ASP A 164 4.24 -7.71 -14.62
CA ASP A 164 4.97 -7.71 -15.90
C ASP A 164 6.24 -6.84 -15.81
N LEU A 165 6.14 -5.68 -15.15
CA LEU A 165 7.27 -4.78 -14.92
C LEU A 165 8.30 -5.43 -13.98
N ALA A 166 7.86 -5.96 -12.83
CA ALA A 166 8.74 -6.58 -11.85
C ALA A 166 9.47 -7.81 -12.41
N SER A 167 8.77 -8.67 -13.17
CA SER A 167 9.37 -9.86 -13.77
C SER A 167 10.41 -9.55 -14.84
N THR A 168 10.23 -8.41 -15.52
CA THR A 168 11.12 -7.98 -16.61
C THR A 168 12.31 -7.19 -16.09
N ILE A 169 12.10 -6.28 -15.15
CA ILE A 169 13.10 -5.30 -14.70
C ILE A 169 13.89 -5.82 -13.50
N ILE A 170 13.24 -6.54 -12.58
CA ILE A 170 13.83 -6.92 -11.30
C ILE A 170 14.26 -8.39 -11.34
N ASP A 171 13.31 -9.30 -11.46
CA ASP A 171 13.59 -10.74 -11.39
C ASP A 171 12.45 -11.57 -12.00
N PRO A 172 12.72 -12.50 -12.95
CA PRO A 172 11.72 -13.40 -13.51
C PRO A 172 10.91 -14.21 -12.49
N TYR A 173 11.42 -14.38 -11.26
CA TYR A 173 10.69 -14.96 -10.13
C TYR A 173 9.27 -14.40 -10.01
N TYR A 174 9.10 -13.08 -10.19
CA TYR A 174 7.81 -12.41 -10.02
C TYR A 174 6.77 -12.79 -11.08
N ALA A 175 7.14 -13.39 -12.21
CA ALA A 175 6.20 -13.74 -13.28
C ALA A 175 5.05 -14.65 -12.80
N LYS A 176 5.32 -15.50 -11.80
CA LYS A 176 4.36 -16.46 -11.24
C LYS A 176 3.46 -15.87 -10.16
N MET A 177 3.76 -14.67 -9.67
CA MET A 177 3.06 -14.05 -8.55
C MET A 177 1.57 -13.80 -8.89
N LYS A 178 1.29 -13.45 -10.15
CA LYS A 178 -0.09 -13.24 -10.64
C LYS A 178 -0.88 -14.52 -10.78
N GLU A 179 -0.22 -15.61 -11.19
CA GLU A 179 -0.88 -16.92 -11.27
C GLU A 179 -1.19 -17.45 -9.88
N GLU A 180 -0.29 -17.24 -8.93
CA GLU A 180 -0.48 -17.62 -7.52
C GLU A 180 -1.59 -16.80 -6.86
N SER A 181 -1.66 -15.49 -7.08
CA SER A 181 -2.74 -14.65 -6.57
C SER A 181 -4.12 -15.00 -7.17
N ASN A 182 -4.15 -15.46 -8.43
CA ASN A 182 -5.39 -15.85 -9.10
C ASN A 182 -5.92 -17.22 -8.68
N LYS A 183 -5.08 -18.12 -8.16
CA LYS A 183 -5.51 -19.46 -7.71
C LYS A 183 -6.53 -19.42 -6.58
N ASP A 184 -6.50 -18.37 -5.77
CA ASP A 184 -7.47 -18.17 -4.69
C ASP A 184 -7.86 -16.69 -4.56
N LYS A 185 -8.25 -16.09 -5.68
CA LYS A 185 -8.57 -14.66 -5.76
C LYS A 185 -9.60 -14.22 -4.71
N ASN A 186 -10.57 -15.09 -4.40
CA ASN A 186 -11.61 -14.79 -3.42
C ASN A 186 -11.06 -14.82 -1.98
N ALA A 187 -10.19 -15.77 -1.58
CA ALA A 187 -9.61 -15.72 -0.25
C ALA A 187 -8.65 -14.52 -0.08
N TRP A 188 -7.94 -14.15 -1.14
CA TRP A 188 -6.97 -13.05 -1.08
C TRP A 188 -7.59 -11.66 -1.11
N HIS A 189 -8.71 -11.44 -1.82
CA HIS A 189 -9.34 -10.13 -1.90
C HIS A 189 -10.54 -9.99 -0.95
N SER A 190 -11.42 -11.01 -0.84
CA SER A 190 -12.67 -10.89 -0.08
C SER A 190 -12.44 -10.72 1.42
N VAL A 191 -11.42 -11.37 1.99
CA VAL A 191 -11.11 -11.30 3.43
C VAL A 191 -10.70 -9.90 3.86
N TRP A 192 -9.94 -9.18 3.02
CA TRP A 192 -9.57 -7.79 3.28
C TRP A 192 -10.75 -6.85 3.02
N HIS A 193 -11.49 -7.07 1.94
CA HIS A 193 -12.66 -6.26 1.59
C HIS A 193 -13.77 -6.30 2.66
N GLU A 194 -14.18 -7.47 3.12
CA GLU A 194 -15.27 -7.62 4.13
C GLU A 194 -14.88 -6.99 5.48
N ARG A 195 -13.64 -7.20 5.94
CA ARG A 195 -13.16 -6.64 7.21
C ARG A 195 -13.07 -5.12 7.21
N LEU A 196 -12.62 -4.51 6.11
CA LEU A 196 -12.56 -3.06 5.97
C LEU A 196 -13.96 -2.44 5.96
N ASP A 197 -14.94 -3.15 5.41
CA ASP A 197 -16.33 -2.70 5.29
C ASP A 197 -17.14 -2.76 6.59
N GLU A 198 -17.04 -3.85 7.34
CA GLU A 198 -17.73 -3.99 8.63
C GLU A 198 -17.34 -2.86 9.60
N GLN A 199 -16.07 -2.45 9.54
CA GLN A 199 -15.54 -1.34 10.33
C GLN A 199 -16.01 0.02 9.79
N HIS A 200 -16.29 0.13 8.48
CA HIS A 200 -16.79 1.34 7.81
C HIS A 200 -18.26 1.65 8.12
N VAL A 201 -19.14 0.64 8.07
CA VAL A 201 -20.58 0.82 8.33
C VAL A 201 -20.84 1.24 9.78
N LYS A 202 -20.01 0.77 10.72
CA LYS A 202 -20.14 1.07 12.15
C LYS A 202 -19.66 2.47 12.54
N ARG A 203 -18.84 3.14 11.72
CA ARG A 203 -18.20 4.43 12.08
C ARG A 203 -18.15 5.40 10.88
N PRO A 204 -19.27 6.03 10.51
CA PRO A 204 -19.21 7.18 9.61
C PRO A 204 -18.41 8.30 10.28
N TRP A 205 -17.30 8.70 9.65
CA TRP A 205 -16.56 9.90 10.04
C TRP A 205 -17.53 11.10 10.00
N THR A 206 -17.97 11.58 11.16
CA THR A 206 -18.57 12.91 11.26
C THR A 206 -17.45 13.91 11.14
N ARG A 207 -17.50 14.69 10.05
CA ARG A 207 -16.65 15.87 9.82
C ARG A 207 -16.54 16.69 11.12
N THR A 208 -15.32 16.86 11.62
CA THR A 208 -14.93 18.04 12.38
C THR A 208 -14.34 19.04 11.41
#